data_AF-A0A358PGC1-F1
#
_entry.id   AF-A0A358PGC1-F1
#
_cell.length_a   1.000
_cell.length_b   1.000
_cell.length_c   1.000
_cell.angle_alpha   90.00
_cell.angle_beta   90.00
_cell.angle_gamma   90.00
#
_symmetry.space_group_name_H-M   'P 1'
#
loop_
_entity.id
_entity.type
_entity.pdbx_description
1 polymer ?
#
loop_
_entity_poly.entity_id
_entity_poly.type
_entity_poly.pdbx_seq_one_letter_code
_entity_poly.pdbx_strand_id
1 'polypeptide(L)' 'MNKYECLYVIVPELNEEETKSVIEKFNGVITANGGMIENVDEWGKRRLAYTIDYKTEGYYV' A
#
# COMPACT_ATOMS: atom_id res chain seq x y z
N MET A 1 -10.09 -20.47 -8.77
CA MET A 1 -9.42 -19.59 -7.78
C MET A 1 -9.20 -18.26 -8.47
N ASN A 2 -9.72 -17.18 -7.92
CA ASN A 2 -9.69 -15.87 -8.58
C ASN A 2 -8.44 -15.12 -8.11
N LYS A 3 -7.74 -14.47 -9.03
CA LYS A 3 -6.63 -13.58 -8.72
C LYS A 3 -7.17 -12.17 -8.58
N TYR A 4 -6.76 -11.48 -7.54
CA TYR A 4 -7.11 -10.10 -7.27
C TYR A 4 -5.85 -9.27 -7.12
N GLU A 5 -5.93 -8.02 -7.55
CA GLU A 5 -4.88 -7.02 -7.39
C GLU A 5 -5.48 -5.84 -6.63
N CYS A 6 -4.76 -5.33 -5.64
CA CYS A 6 -5.18 -4.20 -4.83
C CYS A 6 -4.03 -3.20 -4.78
N LEU A 7 -4.20 -2.08 -5.46
CA LEU A 7 -3.28 -0.95 -5.42
C LEU A 7 -3.78 0.04 -4.37
N TYR A 8 -2.90 0.47 -3.47
CA TYR A 8 -3.20 1.51 -2.52
C TYR A 8 -2.06 2.53 -2.40
N VAL A 9 -2.41 3.72 -1.92
CA VAL A 9 -1.47 4.84 -1.78
C VAL A 9 -1.38 5.20 -0.30
N ILE A 10 -0.17 5.12 0.24
CA ILE A 10 0.17 5.52 1.59
C ILE A 10 0.65 6.98 1.57
N VAL A 11 0.31 7.72 2.63
CA VAL A 11 0.73 9.11 2.82
C VAL A 11 2.27 9.20 2.83
N PRO A 12 2.89 10.10 2.04
CA PRO A 12 4.34 10.16 1.88
C PRO A 12 5.07 10.68 3.13
N GLU A 13 4.35 11.23 4.11
CA GLU A 13 4.90 11.76 5.36
C GLU A 13 5.30 10.66 6.34
N LEU A 14 4.83 9.43 6.14
CA LEU A 14 5.23 8.29 6.96
C LEU A 14 6.70 7.95 6.72
N ASN A 15 7.37 7.55 7.80
CA ASN A 15 8.71 6.98 7.71
C ASN A 15 8.66 5.52 7.22
N GLU A 16 9.83 4.93 6.99
CA GLU A 16 9.91 3.57 6.44
C GLU A 16 9.35 2.50 7.39
N GLU A 17 9.49 2.70 8.70
CA GLU A 17 9.01 1.77 9.72
C GLU A 17 7.47 1.80 9.82
N GLU A 18 6.89 2.99 9.81
CA GLU A 18 5.45 3.21 9.78
C GLU A 18 4.83 2.64 8.49
N THR A 19 5.51 2.84 7.35
CA THR A 19 5.07 2.31 6.06
C THR A 19 5.03 0.78 6.08
N LYS A 20 6.07 0.12 6.59
CA LYS A 20 6.10 -1.34 6.75
C LYS A 20 5.01 -1.84 7.68
N SER A 21 4.76 -1.15 8.80
CA SER A 21 3.67 -1.50 9.72
C SER A 21 2.30 -1.45 9.05
N VAL A 22 2.06 -0.46 8.17
CA VAL A 22 0.82 -0.38 7.39
C VAL A 22 0.69 -1.56 6.42
N ILE A 23 1.76 -1.90 5.70
CA ILE A 23 1.78 -3.05 4.78
C ILE A 23 1.50 -4.35 5.52
N GLU A 24 2.17 -4.59 6.66
CA GLU A 24 1.94 -5.77 7.50
C GLU A 24 0.49 -5.84 8.01
N LYS A 25 -0.10 -4.70 8.38
CA LYS A 25 -1.50 -4.64 8.81
C LYS A 25 -2.45 -5.06 7.68
N PHE A 26 -2.24 -4.57 6.45
CA PHE A 26 -3.03 -4.98 5.30
C PHE A 26 -2.87 -6.46 4.98
N ASN A 27 -1.64 -6.96 5.00
CA ASN A 27 -1.34 -8.39 4.80
C ASN A 27 -2.02 -9.26 5.88
N GLY A 28 -2.01 -8.80 7.13
CA GLY A 28 -2.69 -9.44 8.25
C GLY A 28 -4.22 -9.51 8.05
N VAL A 29 -4.85 -8.45 7.56
CA VAL A 29 -6.28 -8.46 7.24
C VAL A 29 -6.61 -9.46 6.14
N ILE A 30 -5.80 -9.52 5.08
CA ILE A 30 -6.02 -10.45 3.95
C ILE A 30 -5.91 -11.91 4.42
N THR A 31 -4.83 -12.22 5.14
CA THR A 31 -4.57 -13.57 5.67
C THR A 31 -5.59 -14.01 6.73
N ALA A 32 -6.03 -13.09 7.60
CA ALA A 32 -7.08 -13.37 8.59
C ALA A 32 -8.44 -13.72 7.97
N ASN A 33 -8.72 -13.22 6.76
CA ASN A 33 -9.95 -13.53 6.01
C ASN A 33 -9.80 -14.75 5.08
N GLY A 34 -8.72 -15.52 5.21
CA GLY A 34 -8.47 -16.72 4.39
C GLY A 34 -7.94 -16.43 3.00
N GLY A 35 -7.50 -15.20 2.72
CA GLY A 35 -6.81 -14.83 1.49
C GLY A 35 -5.34 -15.27 1.51
N MET A 36 -4.82 -15.63 0.33
CA MET A 36 -3.40 -15.94 0.14
C MET A 36 -2.75 -14.81 -0.65
N ILE A 37 -1.63 -14.29 -0.13
CA ILE A 37 -0.86 -13.24 -0.79
C ILE A 37 0.19 -13.92 -1.66
N GLU A 38 0.10 -13.74 -2.98
CA GLU A 38 1.09 -14.28 -3.92
C GLU A 38 2.31 -13.35 -4.04
N ASN A 39 2.10 -12.04 -4.03
CA ASN A 39 3.15 -11.04 -4.20
C ASN A 39 2.74 -9.71 -3.53
N VAL A 40 3.72 -8.92 -3.09
CA VAL A 40 3.56 -7.55 -2.62
C VAL A 40 4.62 -6.72 -3.36
N ASP A 41 4.18 -5.75 -4.16
CA ASP A 41 5.06 -4.95 -5.01
C ASP A 41 5.14 -3.50 -4.50
N GLU A 42 6.24 -3.16 -3.83
CA GLU A 42 6.46 -1.82 -3.28
C GLU A 42 7.05 -0.88 -4.35
N TRP A 43 6.25 0.09 -4.80
CA TRP A 43 6.63 1.01 -5.88
C TRP A 43 7.34 2.28 -5.39
N GLY A 44 7.35 2.50 -4.07
CA GLY A 44 7.99 3.65 -3.44
C GLY A 44 7.21 4.96 -3.57
N LYS A 45 7.87 6.06 -3.16
CA LYS A 45 7.31 7.42 -3.29
C LYS A 45 7.31 7.86 -4.75
N ARG A 46 6.15 8.30 -5.24
CA ARG A 46 5.97 8.85 -6.57
C ARG A 46 5.13 10.12 -6.52
N ARG A 47 5.36 11.02 -7.46
CA ARG A 47 4.56 12.23 -7.64
C ARG A 47 3.20 11.87 -8.24
N LEU A 48 2.13 12.33 -7.61
CA LEU A 48 0.77 12.17 -8.09
C LEU A 48 0.53 13.09 -9.30
N ALA A 49 -0.30 12.64 -10.24
CA ALA A 49 -0.67 13.44 -11.41
C ALA A 49 -1.49 14.69 -11.03
N TYR A 50 -2.21 14.61 -9.90
CA TYR A 50 -2.97 15.70 -9.31
C TYR A 50 -2.98 15.57 -7.79
N THR A 51 -3.28 16.66 -7.11
CA THR A 51 -3.29 16.72 -5.66
C THR A 51 -4.46 15.90 -5.10
N ILE A 52 -4.17 14.95 -4.22
CA ILE A 52 -5.17 14.20 -3.46
C ILE A 52 -4.99 14.58 -2.00
N ASP A 53 -6.06 15.06 -1.35
CA ASP A 53 -6.02 15.47 0.06
C ASP A 53 -4.87 16.45 0.38
N TYR A 54 -4.69 17.46 -0.49
CA TYR A 54 -3.61 18.45 -0.42
C TYR A 54 -2.18 17.89 -0.54
N LYS A 55 -2.02 16.59 -0.88
CA LYS A 55 -0.73 15.93 -1.10
C LYS A 55 -0.45 15.77 -2.59
N THR A 56 0.79 16.04 -2.98
CA THR A 56 1.28 15.94 -4.36
C THR A 56 2.12 14.68 -4.60
N GLU A 57 2.38 13.92 -3.55
CA GLU A 57 3.18 12.71 -3.56
C GLU A 57 2.44 11.60 -2.81
N GLY A 58 2.72 10.36 -3.16
CA GLY A 58 2.15 9.17 -2.53
C GLY A 58 3.12 8.00 -2.61
N TYR A 59 3.08 7.13 -1.62
CA TYR A 59 3.84 5.88 -1.64
C TYR A 59 2.93 4.76 -2.16
N TYR A 60 3.31 4.15 -3.28
CA TYR A 60 2.50 3.12 -3.94
C TYR A 60 2.90 1.72 -3.46
N VAL A 61 1.90 0.91 -3.14
CA VAL A 61 2.00 -0.52 -2.81
C VAL A 61 0.85 -1.28 -3.46
#